data_AF-A0A1H8BKU7-F1
#
_entry.id   AF-A0A1H8BKU7-F1
#
_cell.length_a   1.000
_cell.length_b   1.000
_cell.length_c   1.000
_cell.angle_alpha   90.00
_cell.angle_beta   90.00
_cell.angle_gamma   90.00
#
_symmetry.space_group_name_H-M   'P 1'
#
loop_
_entity.id
_entity.type
_entity.pdbx_description
1 polymer ?
#
loop_
_entity_poly.entity_id
_entity_poly.type
_entity_poly.pdbx_seq_one_letter_code
_entity_poly.pdbx_strand_id
1 'polypeptide(L)'
;MDVVVGGERFDALQVGVRVLWEIKTHQFDTYNAYVQGREIEKELKQIRKERDAATKCGYDFVVGVSTQAHKNALLEEIPSLNVVVTGCMR
;
A
#
# COMPACT_ATOMS: atom_id res chain seq x y z
N MET A 1 -4.60 9.70 -10.32
CA MET A 1 -5.01 11.02 -9.83
C MET A 1 -5.37 10.82 -8.39
N ASP A 2 -4.72 11.57 -7.52
CA ASP A 2 -4.92 11.45 -6.08
C ASP A 2 -6.37 11.75 -5.72
N VAL A 3 -6.87 11.01 -4.73
CA VAL A 3 -8.21 11.20 -4.18
C VAL A 3 -8.15 11.21 -2.65
N VAL A 4 -9.15 11.85 -2.04
CA VAL A 4 -9.33 11.85 -0.58
C VAL A 4 -10.62 11.13 -0.26
N VAL A 5 -10.55 10.08 0.58
CA VAL A 5 -11.70 9.31 1.03
C VAL A 5 -11.60 9.08 2.53
N GLY A 6 -12.66 9.38 3.27
CA GLY A 6 -12.68 9.17 4.72
C GLY A 6 -11.62 9.97 5.50
N GLY A 7 -11.06 11.03 4.91
CA GLY A 7 -9.99 11.84 5.50
C GLY A 7 -8.57 11.38 5.16
N GLU A 8 -8.42 10.25 4.46
CA GLU A 8 -7.12 9.72 4.02
C GLU A 8 -6.89 9.99 2.52
N ARG A 9 -5.63 10.14 2.13
CA ARG A 9 -5.20 10.34 0.73
C ARG A 9 -4.84 9.01 0.09
N PHE A 10 -5.17 8.87 -1.17
CA PHE A 10 -4.85 7.70 -1.99
C PHE A 10 -4.31 8.17 -3.34
N ASP A 11 -3.38 7.43 -3.93
CA ASP A 11 -2.73 7.76 -5.20
C ASP A 11 -3.66 7.60 -6.42
N ALA A 12 -4.61 6.68 -6.34
CA ALA A 12 -5.61 6.51 -7.39
C ALA A 12 -6.94 5.92 -6.91
N LEU A 13 -8.00 6.32 -7.60
CA LEU A 13 -9.29 5.63 -7.63
C LEU A 13 -9.45 4.90 -8.97
N GLN A 14 -9.68 3.60 -8.92
CA GLN A 14 -10.04 2.83 -10.11
C GLN A 14 -11.55 2.89 -10.35
N VAL A 15 -11.93 3.67 -11.36
CA VAL A 15 -13.33 3.87 -11.75
C VAL A 15 -13.92 2.56 -12.27
N GLY A 16 -15.16 2.27 -11.88
CA GLY A 16 -15.91 1.08 -12.31
C GLY A 16 -15.85 -0.11 -11.34
N VAL A 17 -14.84 -0.19 -10.46
CA VAL A 17 -14.69 -1.28 -9.48
C VAL A 17 -14.58 -0.82 -8.03
N ARG A 18 -14.72 0.49 -7.73
CA ARG A 18 -14.63 1.06 -6.36
C ARG A 18 -13.38 0.60 -5.60
N VAL A 19 -12.23 0.61 -6.26
CA VAL A 19 -10.94 0.28 -5.63
C VAL A 19 -10.10 1.53 -5.46
N LEU A 20 -9.56 1.73 -4.26
CA LEU A 20 -8.56 2.75 -3.94
C LEU A 20 -7.17 2.12 -3.93
N TRP A 21 -6.21 2.88 -4.45
CA TRP A 21 -4.83 2.44 -4.61
C TRP A 21 -3.87 3.34 -3.83
N GLU A 22 -2.92 2.71 -3.16
CA GLU A 22 -1.71 3.32 -2.62
C GLU A 22 -0.50 2.70 -3.32
N ILE A 23 0.43 3.49 -3.85
CA ILE A 23 1.55 3.04 -4.69
C ILE A 23 2.89 3.38 -4.02
N LYS A 24 3.61 2.34 -3.61
CA LYS A 24 4.98 2.41 -3.09
C LYS A 24 6.01 2.19 -4.20
N THR A 25 6.71 3.26 -4.56
CA THR A 25 7.73 3.28 -5.63
C THR A 25 9.16 3.08 -5.14
N HIS A 26 9.35 2.83 -3.85
CA HIS A 26 10.68 2.66 -3.25
C HIS A 26 11.34 1.35 -3.67
N GLN A 27 12.66 1.39 -3.88
CA GLN A 27 13.50 0.22 -4.13
C GLN A 27 13.80 -0.52 -2.81
N PHE A 28 12.74 -1.06 -2.20
CA PHE A 28 12.77 -1.69 -0.87
C PHE A 28 13.84 -2.78 -0.72
N ASP A 29 14.11 -3.52 -1.80
CA ASP A 29 15.10 -4.59 -1.88
C ASP A 29 16.54 -4.10 -1.81
N THR A 30 16.81 -2.83 -2.12
CA THR A 30 18.15 -2.24 -2.00
C THR A 30 18.52 -1.84 -0.58
N TYR A 31 17.53 -1.76 0.30
CA TYR A 31 17.74 -1.38 1.70
C TYR A 31 18.31 -2.56 2.51
N ASN A 32 19.12 -2.25 3.52
CA ASN A 32 19.50 -3.27 4.50
C ASN A 32 18.30 -3.68 5.37
N ALA A 33 18.40 -4.84 6.02
CA ALA A 33 17.30 -5.41 6.80
C ALA A 33 16.78 -4.48 7.91
N TYR A 34 17.67 -3.69 8.54
CA TYR A 34 17.26 -2.74 9.56
C TYR A 34 16.37 -1.63 8.98
N VAL A 35 16.76 -1.07 7.84
CA VAL A 35 15.98 -0.02 7.14
C VAL A 35 14.67 -0.60 6.60
N GLN A 36 14.68 -1.81 6.05
CA GLN A 36 13.47 -2.51 5.62
C GLN A 36 12.46 -2.64 6.75
N GLY A 37 12.87 -3.11 7.93
CA GLY A 37 11.98 -3.24 9.09
C GLY A 37 11.37 -1.90 9.51
N ARG A 38 12.18 -0.83 9.55
CA ARG A 38 11.69 0.51 9.91
C ARG A 38 10.73 1.09 8.87
N GLU A 39 10.96 0.82 7.60
CA GLU A 39 10.06 1.26 6.52
C GLU A 39 8.71 0.54 6.62
N ILE A 40 8.72 -0.78 6.81
CA ILE A 40 7.48 -1.56 7.01
C ILE A 40 6.71 -1.08 8.24
N GLU A 41 7.37 -0.87 9.38
CA GLU A 41 6.72 -0.35 10.59
C GLU A 41 5.99 0.98 10.35
N LYS A 42 6.57 1.85 9.53
CA LYS A 42 5.99 3.15 9.19
C LYS A 42 4.83 2.99 8.21
N GLU A 43 5.02 2.22 7.13
CA GLU A 43 4.00 1.97 6.13
C GLU A 43 2.77 1.29 6.70
N LEU A 44 2.95 0.29 7.57
CA LEU A 44 1.83 -0.43 8.21
C LEU A 44 0.90 0.50 9.00
N LYS A 45 1.44 1.54 9.65
CA LYS A 45 0.62 2.51 10.38
C LYS A 45 -0.25 3.32 9.43
N GLN A 46 0.25 3.66 8.25
CA GLN A 46 -0.48 4.38 7.22
C GLN A 46 -1.50 3.47 6.52
N ILE A 47 -1.05 2.32 6.03
CA ILE A 47 -1.86 1.30 5.34
C ILE A 47 -3.08 0.88 6.18
N ARG A 48 -2.92 0.72 7.51
CA ARG A 48 -4.05 0.40 8.39
C ARG A 48 -5.12 1.49 8.39
N LYS A 49 -4.73 2.77 8.45
CA LYS A 49 -5.67 3.90 8.43
C LYS A 49 -6.37 4.02 7.08
N GLU A 50 -5.61 3.94 5.99
CA GLU A 50 -6.12 3.99 4.63
C GLU A 50 -7.10 2.86 4.35
N ARG A 51 -6.74 1.62 4.70
CA ARG A 51 -7.63 0.46 4.57
C ARG A 51 -8.90 0.65 5.40
N ASP A 52 -8.79 1.11 6.64
CA ASP A 52 -9.94 1.33 7.50
C ASP A 52 -10.85 2.47 6.96
N ALA A 53 -10.28 3.52 6.36
CA ALA A 53 -11.04 4.58 5.69
C ALA A 53 -11.72 4.08 4.41
N ALA A 54 -11.01 3.34 3.57
CA ALA A 54 -11.53 2.75 2.34
C ALA A 54 -12.72 1.81 2.64
N THR A 55 -12.53 0.87 3.57
CA THR A 55 -13.57 -0.12 3.94
C THR A 55 -14.79 0.53 4.57
N LYS A 56 -14.63 1.53 5.44
CA LYS A 56 -15.76 2.32 5.99
C LYS A 56 -16.57 3.04 4.92
N CYS A 57 -15.91 3.48 3.85
CA CYS A 57 -16.56 4.11 2.71
C CYS A 57 -17.03 3.11 1.62
N GLY A 58 -16.87 1.81 1.84
CA GLY A 58 -17.28 0.75 0.92
C GLY A 58 -16.42 0.65 -0.34
N TYR A 59 -15.13 0.99 -0.23
CA TYR A 59 -14.12 0.78 -1.26
C TYR A 59 -13.24 -0.40 -0.91
N ASP A 60 -12.83 -1.14 -1.93
CA ASP A 60 -11.70 -2.06 -1.84
C ASP A 60 -10.39 -1.26 -1.79
N PHE A 61 -9.35 -1.85 -1.20
CA PHE A 61 -8.06 -1.20 -1.03
C PHE A 61 -6.93 -2.10 -1.53
N VAL A 62 -6.08 -1.53 -2.39
CA VAL A 62 -4.95 -2.22 -3.01
C VAL A 62 -3.67 -1.43 -2.79
N VAL A 63 -2.60 -2.13 -2.40
CA VAL A 63 -1.26 -1.55 -2.29
C VAL A 63 -0.43 -2.03 -3.47
N GLY A 64 0.01 -1.10 -4.31
CA GLY A 64 1.00 -1.35 -5.34
C GLY A 64 2.41 -1.21 -4.77
N VAL A 65 3.26 -2.22 -4.95
CA VAL A 65 4.68 -2.15 -4.55
C VAL A 65 5.61 -2.38 -5.73
N SER A 66 6.85 -1.94 -5.61
CA SER A 66 7.84 -2.04 -6.68
C SER A 66 8.44 -3.44 -6.81
N THR A 67 8.58 -4.17 -5.70
CA THR A 67 9.32 -5.44 -5.66
C THR A 67 8.55 -6.54 -4.95
N GLN A 68 8.89 -7.79 -5.27
CA GLN A 68 8.30 -8.96 -4.62
C GLN A 68 8.70 -9.06 -3.14
N ALA A 69 9.92 -8.64 -2.79
CA ALA A 69 10.38 -8.61 -1.40
C ALA A 69 9.51 -7.69 -0.54
N HIS A 70 9.16 -6.51 -1.07
CA HIS A 70 8.27 -5.57 -0.39
C HIS A 70 6.87 -6.15 -0.20
N LYS A 71 6.34 -6.79 -1.25
CA LYS A 71 5.04 -7.49 -1.16
C LYS A 71 5.03 -8.53 -0.05
N ASN A 72 6.07 -9.36 0.02
CA ASN A 72 6.15 -10.42 1.02
C ASN A 72 6.20 -9.83 2.44
N ALA A 73 7.03 -8.81 2.66
CA ALA A 73 7.14 -8.16 3.97
C ALA A 73 5.82 -7.55 4.45
N LEU A 74 5.02 -6.95 3.55
CA LEU A 74 3.69 -6.45 3.91
C LEU A 74 2.69 -7.58 4.22
N LEU A 75 2.77 -8.69 3.49
CA LEU A 75 1.88 -9.85 3.68
C LEU A 75 2.21 -10.67 4.93
N GLU A 76 3.47 -10.69 5.37
CA GLU A 76 3.86 -11.27 6.65
C GLU A 76 3.16 -10.57 7.83
N GLU A 77 2.99 -9.25 7.71
CA GLU A 77 2.42 -8.40 8.76
C GLU A 77 0.88 -8.25 8.66
N ILE A 78 0.34 -8.22 7.43
CA ILE A 78 -1.09 -8.16 7.15
C ILE A 78 -1.42 -9.16 6.03
N PRO A 79 -1.65 -10.45 6.36
CA PRO A 79 -1.90 -11.49 5.36
C PRO A 79 -3.14 -11.26 4.49
N SER A 80 -4.11 -10.49 4.97
CA SER A 80 -5.34 -10.15 4.25
C SER A 80 -5.21 -8.93 3.34
N LEU A 81 -4.04 -8.27 3.29
CA LEU A 81 -3.83 -7.10 2.47
C LEU A 81 -3.76 -7.48 0.98
N ASN A 82 -4.44 -6.73 0.13
CA ASN A 82 -4.32 -6.92 -1.32
C ASN A 82 -3.10 -6.14 -1.83
N VAL A 83 -2.01 -6.88 -2.12
CA VAL A 83 -0.74 -6.29 -2.57
C VAL A 83 -0.39 -6.76 -3.98
N VAL A 84 -0.13 -5.81 -4.87
CA VAL A 84 0.21 -6.03 -6.28
C VAL A 84 1.62 -5.51 -6.56
N VAL A 85 2.46 -6.31 -7.22
CA VAL A 85 3.75 -5.83 -7.72
C VAL A 85 3.50 -5.08 -9.02
N THR A 86 3.73 -3.78 -9.02
CA THR A 86 3.53 -2.90 -10.19
C THR A 86 4.79 -2.75 -11.04
N GLY A 87 5.97 -2.99 -10.45
CA GLY A 87 7.25 -2.78 -11.12
C GLY A 87 7.59 -1.31 -11.38
N CYS A 88 6.80 -0.38 -10.84
CA CYS A 88 7.05 1.06 -10.93
C CYS A 88 8.23 1.45 -10.03
N MET A 89 9.42 1.47 -10.58
CA MET A 89 10.63 1.91 -9.88
C MET A 89 10.76 3.44 -9.94
N ARG A 90 11.17 4.04 -8.83
CA ARG A 90 11.59 5.46 -8.74
C ARG A 90 13.10 5.58 -8.57
#